data_AF-A0A3B8XQ47-F1
#
_entry.id   AF-A0A3B8XQ47-F1
#
_cell.length_a   1.000
_cell.length_b   1.000
_cell.length_c   1.000
_cell.angle_alpha   90.00
_cell.angle_beta   90.00
_cell.angle_gamma   90.00
#
_symmetry.space_group_name_H-M   'P 1'
#
loop_
_entity.id
_entity.type
_entity.pdbx_description
1 polymer ?
#
loop_
_entity_poly.entity_id
_entity_poly.type
_entity_poly.pdbx_seq_one_letter_code
_entity_poly.pdbx_strand_id
1 'polypeptide(L)'
;MQAIARVNRVFRDKPAGLIVDYIGIAQNLKSALSQYSADDQRQAGVDEAEAVAALIEKFDVVKAMYHGFDYASGLAGTGHERLAVLAGAVDWILGKQHEA
;
A
#
# COMPACT_ATOMS: atom_id res chain seq x y z
N MET A 1 14.87 4.09 -20.98
CA MET A 1 14.72 2.61 -20.93
C MET A 1 15.80 1.90 -20.11
N GLN A 2 17.10 2.14 -20.31
CA GLN A 2 18.16 1.43 -19.56
C GLN A 2 18.01 1.49 -18.03
N ALA A 3 17.53 2.63 -17.50
CA ALA A 3 17.25 2.79 -16.07
C ALA A 3 16.08 1.91 -15.57
N ILE A 4 14.96 1.82 -16.33
CA ILE A 4 13.79 0.99 -16.00
C ILE A 4 14.14 -0.50 -16.06
N ALA A 5 14.87 -0.93 -17.09
CA ALA A 5 15.28 -2.33 -17.24
C ALA A 5 16.20 -2.80 -16.10
N ARG A 6 16.87 -1.88 -15.40
CA ARG A 6 17.71 -2.19 -14.24
C ARG A 6 16.90 -2.65 -13.03
N VAL A 7 15.70 -2.06 -12.83
CA VAL A 7 14.81 -2.42 -11.72
C VAL A 7 13.92 -3.62 -12.03
N ASN A 8 13.72 -4.01 -13.31
CA ASN A 8 12.90 -5.16 -13.71
C ASN A 8 13.67 -6.50 -13.83
N ARG A 9 14.86 -6.63 -13.21
CA ARG A 9 15.52 -7.94 -13.12
C ARG A 9 14.78 -8.83 -12.13
N VAL A 10 14.34 -10.00 -12.59
CA VAL A 10 13.70 -11.04 -11.78
C VAL A 10 14.70 -11.54 -10.74
N PHE A 11 14.31 -11.47 -9.47
CA PHE A 11 15.07 -11.95 -8.33
C PHE A 11 14.10 -12.62 -7.36
N ARG A 12 14.59 -13.57 -6.56
CA ARG A 12 13.74 -14.35 -5.65
C ARG A 12 12.92 -13.43 -4.76
N ASP A 13 11.62 -13.67 -4.69
CA ASP A 13 10.65 -12.91 -3.89
C ASP A 13 10.53 -11.41 -4.24
N LYS A 14 10.95 -11.00 -5.45
CA LYS A 14 10.78 -9.63 -5.94
C LYS A 14 9.63 -9.55 -6.95
N PRO A 15 8.41 -9.20 -6.51
CA PRO A 15 7.23 -9.17 -7.38
C PRO A 15 7.26 -8.03 -8.41
N ALA A 16 7.94 -6.92 -8.09
CA ALA A 16 8.04 -5.75 -8.99
C ALA A 16 9.29 -4.89 -8.72
N GLY A 17 9.61 -4.00 -9.65
CA GLY A 17 10.58 -2.92 -9.47
C GLY A 17 9.89 -1.59 -9.16
N LEU A 18 10.27 -0.94 -8.05
CA LEU A 18 9.76 0.39 -7.70
C LEU A 18 10.65 1.49 -8.30
N ILE A 19 10.03 2.48 -8.94
CA ILE A 19 10.67 3.71 -9.40
C ILE A 19 10.06 4.88 -8.63
N VAL A 20 10.90 5.71 -8.02
CA VAL A 20 10.48 6.93 -7.33
C VAL A 20 11.09 8.13 -8.05
N ASP A 21 10.23 9.04 -8.50
CA ASP A 21 10.62 10.26 -9.19
C ASP A 21 10.66 11.44 -8.21
N TYR A 22 11.85 11.98 -7.97
CA TYR A 22 12.07 13.12 -7.09
C TYR A 22 12.23 14.45 -7.84
N ILE A 23 12.36 14.43 -9.17
CA ILE A 23 12.73 15.59 -10.00
C ILE A 23 11.58 15.98 -10.95
N GLY A 24 10.57 15.13 -11.11
CA GLY A 24 9.36 15.42 -11.90
C GLY A 24 9.46 15.03 -13.36
N ILE A 25 10.19 13.97 -13.70
CA ILE A 25 10.35 13.44 -15.06
C ILE A 25 9.32 12.36 -15.43
N ALA A 26 8.34 12.06 -14.57
CA ALA A 26 7.35 11.01 -14.77
C ALA A 26 6.58 11.11 -16.10
N GLN A 27 6.25 12.32 -16.55
CA GLN A 27 5.55 12.51 -17.84
C GLN A 27 6.42 12.15 -19.05
N ASN A 28 7.71 12.48 -18.99
CA ASN A 28 8.67 12.09 -20.02
C ASN A 28 8.86 10.56 -20.03
N LEU A 29 8.85 9.94 -18.84
CA LEU A 29 8.90 8.49 -18.71
C LEU A 29 7.67 7.82 -19.33
N LYS A 30 6.47 8.33 -19.02
CA LYS A 30 5.20 7.84 -19.57
C LYS A 30 5.15 7.99 -21.09
N SER A 31 5.62 9.11 -21.62
CA SER A 31 5.72 9.37 -23.06
C SER A 31 6.76 8.50 -23.77
N ALA A 32 7.82 8.09 -23.06
CA ALA A 32 8.79 7.14 -23.60
C ALA A 32 8.25 5.70 -23.59
N LEU A 33 7.38 5.35 -22.63
CA LEU A 33 6.72 4.05 -22.55
C LEU A 33 5.64 3.87 -23.63
N SER A 34 4.98 4.95 -24.06
CA SER A 34 3.94 4.89 -25.11
C SER A 34 4.48 4.54 -26.52
N GLN A 35 5.79 4.54 -26.72
CA GLN A 35 6.44 4.14 -27.97
C GLN A 35 6.61 2.61 -28.10
N TYR A 36 6.30 1.85 -27.04
CA TYR A 36 6.42 0.38 -27.01
C TYR A 36 5.14 -0.32 -27.44
N SER A 37 5.25 -1.65 -27.65
CA SER A 37 4.11 -2.49 -28.03
C SER A 37 2.99 -2.41 -26.98
N ALA A 38 1.75 -2.65 -27.41
CA ALA A 38 0.60 -2.66 -26.50
C ALA A 38 0.74 -3.71 -25.39
N ASP A 39 1.48 -4.80 -25.62
CA ASP A 39 1.79 -5.82 -24.62
C ASP A 39 2.76 -5.29 -23.55
N ASP A 40 3.83 -4.60 -23.95
CA ASP A 40 4.80 -4.00 -23.03
C ASP A 40 4.17 -2.88 -22.19
N GLN A 41 3.24 -2.12 -22.79
CA GLN A 41 2.49 -1.07 -22.08
C GLN A 41 1.55 -1.66 -21.02
N ARG A 42 0.97 -2.84 -21.26
CA ARG A 42 0.10 -3.52 -20.27
C ARG A 42 0.86 -4.07 -19.07
N GLN A 43 2.17 -4.35 -19.21
CA GLN A 43 3.03 -4.73 -18.09
C GLN A 43 3.58 -3.51 -17.32
N ALA A 44 3.36 -2.29 -17.82
CA ALA A 44 3.91 -1.08 -17.24
C ALA A 44 3.00 -0.51 -16.13
N GLY A 45 3.16 -1.05 -14.92
CA GLY A 45 2.54 -0.53 -13.70
C GLY A 45 1.24 -1.23 -13.32
N VAL A 46 0.89 -1.11 -12.04
CA VAL A 46 -0.41 -1.52 -11.51
C VAL A 46 -1.40 -0.38 -11.76
N ASP A 47 -2.64 -0.69 -12.13
CA ASP A 47 -3.69 0.33 -12.24
C ASP A 47 -3.94 0.97 -10.87
N GLU A 48 -3.79 2.30 -10.79
CA GLU A 48 -4.01 3.04 -9.56
C GLU A 48 -5.43 2.86 -9.02
N ALA A 49 -6.42 2.77 -9.90
CA ALA A 49 -7.81 2.53 -9.50
C ALA A 49 -7.99 1.15 -8.87
N GLU A 50 -7.32 0.12 -9.41
CA GLU A 50 -7.32 -1.22 -8.84
C GLU A 50 -6.62 -1.24 -7.47
N ALA A 51 -5.48 -0.56 -7.34
CA ALA A 51 -4.75 -0.45 -6.08
C ALA A 51 -5.58 0.29 -4.99
N VAL A 52 -6.27 1.37 -5.36
CA VAL A 52 -7.16 2.11 -4.45
C VAL A 52 -8.36 1.26 -4.06
N ALA A 53 -8.97 0.53 -4.99
CA ALA A 53 -10.09 -0.36 -4.69
C ALA A 53 -9.69 -1.44 -3.67
N ALA A 54 -8.53 -2.09 -3.89
CA ALA A 54 -8.00 -3.08 -2.95
C ALA A 54 -7.68 -2.47 -1.58
N LEU A 55 -7.11 -1.25 -1.55
CA LEU A 55 -6.85 -0.53 -0.30
C LEU A 55 -8.15 -0.29 0.49
N ILE A 56 -9.20 0.21 -0.17
CA ILE A 56 -10.49 0.49 0.47
C ILE A 56 -11.11 -0.81 1.01
N GLU A 57 -11.09 -1.89 0.23
CA GLU A 57 -11.58 -3.20 0.68
C GLU A 57 -10.87 -3.66 1.96
N LYS A 58 -9.53 -3.64 1.98
CA LYS A 58 -8.76 -4.05 3.15
C LYS A 58 -8.96 -3.10 4.33
N PHE A 59 -9.10 -1.80 4.06
CA PHE A 59 -9.39 -0.81 5.08
C PHE A 59 -10.75 -1.09 5.75
N ASP A 60 -11.78 -1.41 4.98
CA ASP A 60 -13.10 -1.74 5.51
C ASP A 60 -13.07 -3.01 6.36
N VAL A 61 -12.32 -4.04 5.94
CA VAL A 61 -12.11 -5.25 6.75
C VAL A 61 -11.46 -4.91 8.08
N VAL A 62 -10.36 -4.14 8.07
CA VAL A 62 -9.66 -3.73 9.30
C VAL A 62 -10.60 -2.90 10.20
N LYS A 63 -11.34 -1.96 9.61
CA LYS A 63 -12.32 -1.14 10.35
C LYS A 63 -13.41 -2.00 11.00
N ALA A 64 -13.89 -3.04 10.32
CA ALA A 64 -14.86 -3.97 10.87
C ALA A 64 -14.28 -4.78 12.03
N MET A 65 -13.02 -5.21 11.96
CA MET A 65 -12.34 -5.91 13.05
C MET A 65 -12.26 -5.07 14.33
N TYR A 66 -12.13 -3.75 14.19
CA TYR A 66 -12.09 -2.79 15.30
C TYR A 66 -13.46 -2.18 15.64
N HIS A 67 -14.56 -2.71 15.10
CA HIS A 67 -15.89 -2.19 15.41
C HIS A 67 -16.19 -2.30 16.91
N GLY A 68 -16.45 -1.16 17.57
CA GLY A 68 -16.71 -1.07 19.01
C GLY A 68 -15.48 -0.78 19.88
N PHE A 69 -14.27 -0.73 19.28
CA PHE A 69 -13.06 -0.26 19.96
C PHE A 69 -12.86 1.24 19.71
N ASP A 70 -12.71 2.04 20.77
CA ASP A 70 -12.41 3.47 20.64
C ASP A 70 -10.90 3.70 20.46
N TYR A 71 -10.51 3.98 19.23
CA TYR A 71 -9.13 4.31 18.86
C TYR A 71 -8.91 5.81 18.60
N ALA A 72 -9.90 6.68 18.84
CA ALA A 72 -9.84 8.10 18.49
C ALA A 72 -8.72 8.84 19.23
N SER A 73 -8.53 8.54 20.50
CA SER A 73 -7.45 9.11 21.34
C SER A 73 -6.05 8.69 20.87
N GLY A 74 -5.91 7.56 20.19
CA GLY A 74 -4.62 7.11 19.67
C GLY A 74 -4.19 7.81 18.37
N LEU A 75 -5.17 8.29 17.60
CA LEU A 75 -4.93 9.02 16.35
C LEU A 75 -4.55 10.48 16.61
N ALA A 76 -5.30 11.16 17.48
CA ALA A 76 -5.17 12.60 17.72
C ALA A 76 -4.45 12.96 19.04
N GLY A 77 -4.20 12.00 19.92
CA GLY A 77 -3.60 12.25 21.24
C GLY A 77 -2.07 12.34 21.25
N THR A 78 -1.55 12.47 22.46
CA THR A 78 -0.12 12.47 22.79
C THR A 78 0.54 11.12 22.51
N GLY A 79 1.88 11.10 22.49
CA GLY A 79 2.63 9.86 22.29
C GLY A 79 2.30 8.76 23.31
N HIS A 80 1.99 9.14 24.56
CA HIS A 80 1.59 8.19 25.59
C HIS A 80 0.20 7.60 25.33
N GLU A 81 -0.78 8.43 24.97
CA GLU A 81 -2.14 7.99 24.64
C GLU A 81 -2.13 7.06 23.41
N ARG A 82 -1.30 7.37 22.40
CA ARG A 82 -1.12 6.49 21.25
C ARG A 82 -0.56 5.12 21.63
N LEU A 83 0.44 5.06 22.51
CA LEU A 83 0.99 3.78 22.98
C LEU A 83 -0.05 2.98 23.76
N ALA A 84 -0.84 3.62 24.61
CA ALA A 84 -1.90 2.95 25.37
C ALA A 84 -2.98 2.38 24.45
N VAL A 85 -3.42 3.15 23.45
CA VAL A 85 -4.41 2.69 22.45
C VAL A 85 -3.86 1.57 21.58
N LEU A 86 -2.58 1.61 21.20
CA LEU A 86 -1.94 0.51 20.46
C LEU A 86 -1.97 -0.81 21.25
N ALA A 87 -1.64 -0.76 22.54
CA ALA A 87 -1.72 -1.95 23.39
C ALA A 87 -3.17 -2.48 23.48
N GLY A 88 -4.14 -1.61 23.74
CA GLY A 88 -5.55 -2.00 23.79
C GLY A 88 -6.10 -2.52 22.46
N ALA A 89 -5.63 -1.99 21.33
CA ALA A 89 -6.01 -2.45 20.00
C ALA A 89 -5.53 -3.89 19.74
N VAL A 90 -4.31 -4.22 20.16
CA VAL A 90 -3.78 -5.59 20.07
C VAL A 90 -4.62 -6.53 20.93
N ASP A 91 -4.90 -6.17 22.18
CA ASP A 91 -5.70 -6.99 23.08
C ASP A 91 -7.13 -7.20 22.55
N TRP A 92 -7.74 -6.18 21.95
CA TRP A 92 -9.07 -6.27 21.32
C TRP A 92 -9.14 -7.34 20.23
N ILE A 93 -8.18 -7.32 19.30
CA ILE A 93 -8.12 -8.29 18.19
C ILE A 93 -7.82 -9.68 18.71
N LEU A 94 -6.89 -9.82 19.66
CA LEU A 94 -6.59 -11.11 20.29
C LEU A 94 -7.81 -11.67 21.00
N GLY A 95 -8.57 -10.84 21.72
CA GLY A 95 -9.83 -11.24 22.36
C GLY A 95 -10.85 -11.78 21.36
N LYS A 96 -11.08 -11.04 20.26
CA LYS A 96 -11.99 -11.45 19.18
C LYS A 96 -11.58 -12.77 18.51
N GLN A 97 -10.28 -13.04 18.39
CA GLN A 97 -9.77 -14.29 17.85
C GLN A 97 -10.04 -15.50 18.77
N HIS A 98 -10.04 -15.31 20.09
CA HIS A 98 -10.35 -16.40 21.04
C HIS A 98 -11.86 -16.67 21.17
N GLU A 99 -12.72 -15.70 20.81
CA GLU A 99 -14.18 -15.83 20.82
C GLU A 99 -14.75 -16.52 19.56
N ALA A 100 -13.96 -16.63 18.48
CA ALA A 100 -14.35 -17.19 17.18
C ALA A 100 -13.94 -18.66 17.03
#